data_AF-S3CIF4-F1
#
_entry.id   AF-S3CIF4-F1
#
_cell.length_a   1.000
_cell.length_b   1.000
_cell.length_c   1.000
_cell.angle_alpha   90.00
_cell.angle_beta   90.00
_cell.angle_gamma   90.00
#
_symmetry.space_group_name_H-M   'P 1'
#
loop_
_entity.id
_entity.type
_entity.pdbx_description
1 polymer ?
#
loop_
_entity_poly.entity_id
_entity_poly.type
_entity_poly.pdbx_seq_one_letter_code
_entity_poly.pdbx_strand_id
1 'polypeptide(L)'
;MRKQKDKGLVSAKEVAKAINIDKLGFLGTFGGWALMKLLRISKLNAIYNRNKHFEGLDFLNKLLDEFEIKFEIPEEDFKNIPKEGAFITISNHPLGGIDGILLLKLLLEKRPDFKIMANFLLQRIEPLAPYVLPVNPFEDRKDAKSSVVGFKHTIAHLKEGKPLGLFPAGEVSVTKEGQLMVDKPWEEAAMKLAKKVKVPIVPIYFHAKNSKLFYFLASISDTLRTAKLPSELLTQKERTIYIRIGKPISVAMQDEHTDLEDFTEFLRKKTYILANALEQDKKFLPLTNVLKSSKSGSNPQQIEAPIKQDLIENEVDNITKKDYRLLKNNNYEVFLAPYQEIPNIMKEIGRLREITFREVGEGTNASSDLDKFDLYYHHLFLWDNEAKKIVGAYRMGLGAEIFPKYGIEGFYTHDLFRFEPELYDMMSKTIEMGRAFIISEYQQKPMPLFLLWKGIAHTTLRYPEHSYLLGSVSISNQFSDFSKSLMIEFMKSNFYDPYIAQYVRPKKEFKVKLKDEDKDFIFDETKADLNKFDKLIDELEPGNLRLPVLIKKYIKQNAKVIAFNVDPLFNNSVDGLMYIRISDLPESTMKPVIEEFQAELEARMKNNEYE
;
A
#
# COMPACT_ATOMS: atom_id res chain seq x y z
N MET A 1 -37.46 50.29 13.41
CA MET A 1 -36.60 49.08 13.38
C MET A 1 -35.54 49.24 12.30
N ARG A 2 -34.29 49.51 12.68
CA ARG A 2 -33.16 49.63 11.74
C ARG A 2 -32.82 48.24 11.20
N LYS A 3 -32.90 48.03 9.89
CA LYS A 3 -32.36 46.85 9.19
C LYS A 3 -30.94 46.59 9.70
N GLN A 4 -30.73 45.43 10.30
CA GLN A 4 -29.41 44.92 10.67
C GLN A 4 -28.61 44.85 9.36
N LYS A 5 -27.61 45.73 9.20
CA LYS A 5 -26.69 45.68 8.05
C LYS A 5 -26.07 44.27 8.03
N ASP A 6 -26.24 43.55 6.93
CA ASP A 6 -25.55 42.28 6.64
C ASP A 6 -24.04 42.47 6.86
N LYS A 7 -23.55 42.00 8.02
CA LYS A 7 -22.12 41.96 8.31
C LYS A 7 -21.58 40.66 7.70
N GLY A 8 -20.80 40.79 6.63
CA GLY A 8 -19.99 39.67 6.13
C GLY A 8 -18.86 39.33 7.12
N LEU A 9 -18.17 38.21 6.88
CA LEU A 9 -17.08 37.68 7.74
C LEU A 9 -15.98 38.71 8.03
N VAL A 10 -15.65 39.55 7.04
CA VAL A 10 -14.64 40.60 7.15
C VAL A 10 -15.20 41.92 6.61
N SER A 11 -15.07 43.01 7.36
CA SER A 11 -15.51 44.35 6.94
C SER A 11 -14.35 45.21 6.42
N ALA A 12 -14.65 46.15 5.52
CA ALA A 12 -13.64 47.08 4.98
C ALA A 12 -12.95 47.92 6.05
N LYS A 13 -13.66 48.21 7.15
CA LYS A 13 -13.13 48.94 8.31
C LYS A 13 -12.13 48.10 9.10
N GLU A 14 -12.36 46.79 9.23
CA GLU A 14 -11.41 45.88 9.87
C GLU A 14 -10.16 45.69 9.02
N VAL A 15 -10.30 45.60 7.70
CA VAL A 15 -9.16 45.53 6.77
C VAL A 15 -8.33 46.81 6.83
N ALA A 16 -8.97 47.98 6.80
CA ALA A 16 -8.29 49.27 6.91
C ALA A 16 -7.52 49.41 8.24
N LYS A 17 -8.09 48.89 9.34
CA LYS A 17 -7.45 48.87 10.66
C LYS A 17 -6.27 47.89 10.71
N ALA A 18 -6.37 46.74 10.06
CA ALA A 18 -5.31 45.73 10.03
C ALA A 18 -4.03 46.22 9.33
N ILE A 19 -4.15 47.12 8.35
CA ILE A 19 -3.02 47.73 7.63
C ILE A 19 -2.69 49.15 8.12
N ASN A 20 -3.23 49.58 9.28
CA ASN A 20 -3.01 50.89 9.91
C ASN A 20 -3.37 52.12 9.05
N ILE A 21 -4.27 51.99 8.06
CA ILE A 21 -4.76 53.12 7.25
C ILE A 21 -6.11 53.66 7.73
N ASP A 22 -6.68 53.08 8.78
CA ASP A 22 -7.95 53.51 9.38
C ASP A 22 -7.91 54.96 9.90
N LYS A 23 -6.72 55.45 10.26
CA LYS A 23 -6.46 56.84 10.65
C LYS A 23 -6.76 57.85 9.53
N LEU A 24 -6.85 57.41 8.27
CA LEU A 24 -7.20 58.25 7.11
C LEU A 24 -8.72 58.36 6.87
N GLY A 25 -9.55 57.88 7.81
CA GLY A 25 -11.01 58.06 7.78
C GLY A 25 -11.67 57.40 6.56
N PHE A 26 -12.40 58.19 5.77
CA PHE A 26 -13.13 57.71 4.58
C PHE A 26 -12.18 57.12 3.52
N LEU A 27 -11.02 57.76 3.29
CA LEU A 27 -10.01 57.28 2.35
C LEU A 27 -9.39 55.95 2.80
N GLY A 28 -9.16 55.79 4.11
CA GLY A 28 -8.72 54.53 4.70
C GLY A 28 -9.72 53.40 4.51
N THR A 29 -11.01 53.68 4.70
CA THR A 29 -12.10 52.71 4.50
C THR A 29 -12.26 52.32 3.02
N PHE A 30 -12.08 53.27 2.10
CA PHE A 30 -12.06 53.01 0.66
C PHE A 30 -10.87 52.15 0.25
N GLY A 31 -9.67 52.42 0.79
CA GLY A 31 -8.49 51.58 0.60
C GLY A 31 -8.70 50.15 1.09
N GLY A 32 -9.31 49.98 2.27
CA GLY A 32 -9.73 48.67 2.78
C GLY A 32 -10.72 47.95 1.87
N TRP A 33 -11.69 48.66 1.30
CA TRP A 33 -12.64 48.11 0.32
C TRP A 33 -11.96 47.68 -0.99
N ALA A 34 -11.03 48.48 -1.51
CA ALA A 34 -10.26 48.14 -2.71
C ALA A 34 -9.42 46.88 -2.48
N LEU A 35 -8.78 46.76 -1.32
CA LEU A 35 -8.01 45.58 -0.92
C LEU A 35 -8.89 44.33 -0.79
N MET A 36 -10.09 44.47 -0.22
CA MET A 36 -11.05 43.35 -0.16
C MET A 36 -11.46 42.85 -1.53
N LYS A 37 -11.61 43.75 -2.52
CA LYS A 37 -11.93 43.38 -3.90
C LYS A 37 -10.73 42.70 -4.58
N LEU A 38 -9.53 43.23 -4.37
CA LEU A 38 -8.28 42.69 -4.90
C LEU A 38 -7.99 41.27 -4.37
N LEU A 39 -8.12 41.07 -3.05
CA LEU A 39 -7.92 39.77 -2.38
C LEU A 39 -9.16 38.86 -2.46
N ARG A 40 -10.18 39.25 -3.23
CA ARG A 40 -11.44 38.51 -3.42
C ARG A 40 -12.24 38.22 -2.13
N ILE A 41 -11.93 38.89 -1.02
CA ILE A 41 -12.64 38.77 0.26
C ILE A 41 -14.12 39.15 0.10
N SER A 42 -14.44 40.12 -0.76
CA SER A 42 -15.84 40.47 -1.07
C SER A 42 -16.64 39.29 -1.64
N LYS A 43 -16.00 38.45 -2.48
CA LYS A 43 -16.66 37.27 -3.06
C LYS A 43 -16.88 36.19 -2.01
N LEU A 44 -15.94 36.01 -1.08
CA LEU A 44 -16.11 35.09 0.06
C LEU A 44 -17.22 35.55 1.01
N ASN A 45 -17.30 36.85 1.32
CA ASN A 45 -18.42 37.38 2.11
C ASN A 45 -19.76 37.11 1.44
N ALA A 46 -19.85 37.22 0.12
CA ALA A 46 -21.07 36.92 -0.62
C ALA A 46 -21.43 35.43 -0.53
N ILE A 47 -20.45 34.53 -0.70
CA ILE A 47 -20.64 33.08 -0.53
C ILE A 47 -21.09 32.77 0.91
N TYR A 48 -20.43 33.34 1.92
CA TYR A 48 -20.83 33.17 3.31
C TYR A 48 -22.24 33.65 3.57
N ASN A 49 -22.59 34.87 3.15
CA ASN A 49 -23.92 35.42 3.39
C ASN A 49 -25.04 34.61 2.72
N ARG A 50 -24.77 33.99 1.57
CA ARG A 50 -25.71 33.06 0.92
C ARG A 50 -25.89 31.77 1.70
N ASN A 51 -24.87 31.29 2.41
CA ASN A 51 -24.88 29.96 3.01
C ASN A 51 -24.96 29.94 4.55
N LYS A 52 -24.80 31.08 5.23
CA LYS A 52 -24.75 31.19 6.71
C LYS A 52 -25.99 30.69 7.47
N HIS A 53 -27.08 30.41 6.75
CA HIS A 53 -28.33 29.89 7.30
C HIS A 53 -28.39 28.36 7.32
N PHE A 54 -27.45 27.67 6.65
CA PHE A 54 -27.26 26.23 6.78
C PHE A 54 -26.40 25.92 8.02
N GLU A 55 -26.55 24.72 8.56
CA GLU A 55 -25.80 24.25 9.73
C GLU A 55 -25.09 22.91 9.42
N GLY A 56 -24.06 22.58 10.20
CA GLY A 56 -23.38 21.29 10.15
C GLY A 56 -22.94 20.85 8.76
N LEU A 57 -23.29 19.61 8.39
CA LEU A 57 -22.92 19.01 7.10
C LEU A 57 -23.53 19.73 5.90
N ASP A 58 -24.73 20.29 6.02
CA ASP A 58 -25.37 21.02 4.92
C ASP A 58 -24.59 22.29 4.57
N PHE A 59 -24.12 23.01 5.58
CA PHE A 59 -23.24 24.16 5.38
C PHE A 59 -21.93 23.77 4.69
N LEU A 60 -21.29 22.69 5.15
CA LEU A 60 -20.04 22.20 4.59
C LEU A 60 -20.21 21.75 3.13
N ASN A 61 -21.26 20.98 2.82
CA ASN A 61 -21.55 20.53 1.46
C ASN A 61 -21.83 21.71 0.52
N LYS A 62 -22.62 22.70 0.95
CA LYS A 62 -22.88 23.91 0.14
C LYS A 62 -21.63 24.73 -0.12
N LEU A 63 -20.72 24.83 0.85
CA LEU A 63 -19.44 25.49 0.62
C LEU A 63 -18.59 24.75 -0.40
N LEU A 64 -18.49 23.42 -0.32
CA LEU A 64 -17.74 22.62 -1.30
C LEU A 64 -18.34 22.76 -2.70
N ASP A 65 -19.67 22.77 -2.83
CA ASP A 65 -20.37 23.00 -4.10
C ASP A 65 -20.06 24.39 -4.68
N GLU A 66 -20.17 25.46 -3.87
CA GLU A 66 -19.90 26.84 -4.29
C GLU A 66 -18.43 27.08 -4.67
N PHE A 67 -17.51 26.39 -4.00
CA PHE A 67 -16.09 26.40 -4.33
C PHE A 67 -15.73 25.38 -5.41
N GLU A 68 -16.68 24.58 -5.89
CA GLU A 68 -16.50 23.51 -6.89
C GLU A 68 -15.35 22.56 -6.53
N ILE A 69 -15.26 22.19 -5.24
CA ILE A 69 -14.19 21.34 -4.73
C ILE A 69 -14.47 19.88 -5.08
N LYS A 70 -13.57 19.28 -5.84
CA LYS A 70 -13.54 17.84 -6.11
C LYS A 70 -12.49 17.18 -5.23
N PHE A 71 -12.84 16.05 -4.63
CA PHE A 71 -11.90 15.26 -3.84
C PHE A 71 -12.18 13.76 -4.02
N GLU A 72 -11.14 12.95 -3.85
CA GLU A 72 -11.19 11.50 -3.98
C GLU A 72 -10.50 10.85 -2.78
N ILE A 73 -11.13 9.80 -2.26
CA ILE A 73 -10.64 9.00 -1.13
C ILE A 73 -10.87 7.53 -1.49
N PRO A 74 -9.87 6.64 -1.35
CA PRO A 74 -10.09 5.22 -1.50
C PRO A 74 -11.17 4.73 -0.52
N GLU A 75 -12.12 3.90 -0.98
CA GLU A 75 -13.24 3.45 -0.14
C GLU A 75 -12.77 2.71 1.12
N GLU A 76 -11.68 1.96 1.00
CA GLU A 76 -11.07 1.20 2.09
C GLU A 76 -10.50 2.10 3.20
N ASP A 77 -10.00 3.28 2.85
CA ASP A 77 -9.43 4.23 3.82
C ASP A 77 -10.48 4.72 4.83
N PHE A 78 -11.77 4.75 4.45
CA PHE A 78 -12.85 5.10 5.40
C PHE A 78 -12.98 4.09 6.54
N LYS A 79 -12.56 2.83 6.35
CA LYS A 79 -12.59 1.80 7.39
C LYS A 79 -11.57 2.08 8.50
N ASN A 80 -10.58 2.93 8.25
CA ASN A 80 -9.56 3.30 9.22
C ASN A 80 -10.06 4.30 10.27
N ILE A 81 -11.20 4.95 10.06
CA ILE A 81 -11.78 5.88 11.04
C ILE A 81 -12.43 5.09 12.18
N PRO A 82 -11.99 5.24 13.44
CA PRO A 82 -12.60 4.55 14.58
C PRO A 82 -14.08 4.94 14.75
N LYS A 83 -14.95 3.93 14.80
CA LYS A 83 -16.41 4.12 14.96
C LYS A 83 -16.78 4.64 16.35
N GLU A 84 -16.02 4.24 17.37
CA GLU A 84 -16.27 4.55 18.78
C GLU A 84 -14.95 4.96 19.47
N GLY A 85 -15.08 5.57 20.65
CA GLY A 85 -13.95 6.03 21.46
C GLY A 85 -13.29 7.30 20.92
N ALA A 86 -12.39 7.86 21.73
CA ALA A 86 -11.64 9.04 21.35
C ALA A 86 -10.46 8.67 20.44
N PHE A 87 -10.18 9.54 19.48
CA PHE A 87 -8.96 9.51 18.67
C PHE A 87 -8.60 10.92 18.24
N ILE A 88 -7.34 11.12 17.84
CA ILE A 88 -6.88 12.36 17.22
C ILE A 88 -6.64 12.10 15.74
N THR A 89 -7.16 12.94 14.83
CA THR A 89 -6.63 12.98 13.46
C THR A 89 -5.45 13.93 13.41
N ILE A 90 -4.38 13.53 12.72
CA ILE A 90 -3.20 14.38 12.49
C ILE A 90 -3.00 14.55 10.99
N SER A 91 -2.98 15.79 10.51
CA SER A 91 -3.05 16.07 9.08
C SER A 91 -2.06 17.13 8.61
N ASN A 92 -1.53 16.97 7.40
CA ASN A 92 -0.87 18.08 6.71
C ASN A 92 -1.89 19.13 6.26
N HIS A 93 -1.43 20.36 5.96
CA HIS A 93 -2.33 21.49 5.73
C HIS A 93 -2.03 22.28 4.43
N PRO A 94 -2.10 21.67 3.24
CA PRO A 94 -1.64 22.32 2.01
C PRO A 94 -2.49 23.49 1.53
N LEU A 95 -3.82 23.46 1.71
CA LEU A 95 -4.76 24.47 1.18
C LEU A 95 -5.32 25.39 2.27
N GLY A 96 -5.10 25.08 3.55
CA GLY A 96 -5.62 25.87 4.65
C GLY A 96 -7.12 25.63 4.85
N GLY A 97 -7.93 26.65 4.60
CA GLY A 97 -9.37 26.61 4.89
C GLY A 97 -10.12 25.44 4.23
N ILE A 98 -9.74 25.03 3.02
CA ILE A 98 -10.35 23.88 2.33
C ILE A 98 -10.06 22.58 3.08
N ASP A 99 -8.83 22.37 3.56
CA ASP A 99 -8.47 21.13 4.27
C ASP A 99 -9.30 21.00 5.55
N GLY A 100 -9.51 22.11 6.27
CA GLY A 100 -10.37 22.14 7.46
C GLY A 100 -11.83 21.83 7.16
N ILE A 101 -12.39 22.37 6.07
CA ILE A 101 -13.76 22.08 5.61
C ILE A 101 -13.89 20.61 5.22
N LEU A 102 -12.92 20.07 4.47
CA LEU A 102 -12.90 18.67 4.06
C LEU A 102 -12.78 17.75 5.28
N LEU A 103 -11.84 18.02 6.19
CA LEU A 103 -11.68 17.23 7.41
C LEU A 103 -12.98 17.22 8.24
N LEU A 104 -13.62 18.37 8.43
CA LEU A 104 -14.91 18.45 9.13
C LEU A 104 -15.99 17.65 8.40
N LYS A 105 -16.13 17.81 7.08
CA LYS A 105 -17.12 17.05 6.31
C LYS A 105 -16.92 15.54 6.51
N LEU A 106 -15.71 15.06 6.26
CA LEU A 106 -15.38 13.64 6.27
C LEU A 106 -15.63 13.01 7.63
N LEU A 107 -15.25 13.69 8.70
CA LEU A 107 -15.35 13.15 10.04
C LEU A 107 -16.76 13.31 10.61
N LEU A 108 -17.47 14.41 10.36
CA LEU A 108 -18.84 14.61 10.86
C LEU A 108 -19.85 13.65 10.23
N GLU A 109 -19.61 13.16 9.01
CA GLU A 109 -20.42 12.11 8.38
C GLU A 109 -20.40 10.79 9.17
N LYS A 110 -19.32 10.51 9.92
CA LYS A 110 -19.16 9.26 10.71
C LYS A 110 -19.22 9.49 12.21
N ARG A 111 -18.77 10.65 12.67
CA ARG A 111 -18.59 11.08 14.06
C ARG A 111 -19.15 12.48 14.24
N PRO A 112 -20.47 12.62 14.48
CA PRO A 112 -21.14 13.93 14.66
C PRO A 112 -20.59 14.74 15.85
N ASP A 113 -19.88 14.08 16.76
CA ASP A 113 -19.21 14.63 17.93
C ASP A 113 -17.77 15.13 17.66
N PHE A 114 -17.30 15.05 16.41
CA PHE A 114 -15.96 15.50 16.01
C PHE A 114 -15.79 17.02 16.11
N LYS A 115 -14.61 17.45 16.55
CA LYS A 115 -14.20 18.86 16.55
C LYS A 115 -12.79 19.02 16.03
N ILE A 116 -12.47 20.17 15.45
CA ILE A 116 -11.10 20.52 15.06
C ILE A 116 -10.49 21.54 16.02
N MET A 117 -9.20 21.39 16.29
CA MET A 117 -8.40 22.41 16.92
C MET A 117 -8.01 23.45 15.86
N ALA A 118 -8.46 24.69 16.02
CA ALA A 118 -8.16 25.73 15.05
C ALA A 118 -8.13 27.13 15.66
N ASN A 119 -7.72 28.12 14.85
CA ASN A 119 -7.64 29.50 15.28
C ASN A 119 -9.04 30.13 15.50
N PHE A 120 -9.06 31.25 16.22
CA PHE A 120 -10.29 32.01 16.51
C PHE A 120 -10.95 32.64 15.28
N LEU A 121 -10.26 32.70 14.14
CA LEU A 121 -10.84 33.23 12.90
C LEU A 121 -11.92 32.29 12.37
N LEU A 122 -11.74 30.97 12.50
CA LEU A 122 -12.75 29.98 12.14
C LEU A 122 -14.00 30.05 13.02
N GLN A 123 -13.86 30.42 14.29
CA GLN A 123 -15.03 30.63 15.18
C GLN A 123 -15.92 31.80 14.76
N ARG A 124 -15.42 32.74 13.93
CA ARG A 124 -16.24 33.83 13.39
C ARG A 124 -17.21 33.35 12.31
N ILE A 125 -16.99 32.16 11.77
CA ILE A 125 -17.92 31.49 10.87
C ILE A 125 -18.95 30.79 11.75
N GLU A 126 -20.08 31.46 11.99
CA GLU A 126 -21.10 31.06 12.97
C GLU A 126 -21.54 29.59 12.81
N PRO A 127 -21.83 29.07 11.59
CA PRO A 127 -22.15 27.65 11.42
C PRO A 127 -21.03 26.65 11.77
N LEU A 128 -19.76 27.08 11.82
CA LEU A 128 -18.62 26.22 12.17
C LEU A 128 -18.25 26.29 13.65
N ALA A 129 -18.70 27.31 14.37
CA ALA A 129 -18.33 27.53 15.77
C ALA A 129 -18.55 26.30 16.69
N PRO A 130 -19.63 25.49 16.56
CA PRO A 130 -19.83 24.29 17.38
C PRO A 130 -18.74 23.23 17.22
N TYR A 131 -18.08 23.19 16.05
CA TYR A 131 -17.11 22.18 15.66
C TYR A 131 -15.66 22.62 15.84
N VAL A 132 -15.41 23.82 16.37
CA VAL A 132 -14.06 24.39 16.51
C VAL A 132 -13.72 24.59 17.98
N LEU A 133 -12.65 23.93 18.42
CA LEU A 133 -11.99 24.22 19.69
C LEU A 133 -10.90 25.28 19.45
N PRO A 134 -11.04 26.49 19.99
CA PRO A 134 -10.13 27.58 19.71
C PRO A 134 -8.80 27.38 20.41
N VAL A 135 -7.72 27.49 19.66
CA VAL A 135 -6.35 27.62 20.18
C VAL A 135 -5.66 28.79 19.49
N ASN A 136 -4.67 29.39 20.16
CA ASN A 136 -3.88 30.46 19.56
C ASN A 136 -2.54 29.92 19.05
N PRO A 137 -2.35 29.82 17.72
CA PRO A 137 -1.04 29.47 17.15
C PRO A 137 -0.10 30.69 17.02
N PHE A 138 -0.57 31.91 17.24
CA PHE A 138 0.23 33.13 17.07
C PHE A 138 0.75 33.63 18.43
N GLU A 139 1.89 33.11 18.89
CA GLU A 139 2.60 33.64 20.06
C GLU A 139 3.68 34.64 19.65
N ASP A 140 3.30 35.92 19.63
CA ASP A 140 4.19 37.06 19.93
C ASP A 140 3.51 38.07 20.89
N ARG A 141 2.30 37.78 21.38
CA ARG A 141 1.57 38.66 22.32
C ARG A 141 1.10 37.89 23.54
N LYS A 142 1.75 38.19 24.66
CA LYS A 142 1.48 38.08 26.12
C LYS A 142 0.11 37.61 26.70
N ASP A 143 -0.76 36.91 25.98
CA ASP A 143 -2.04 36.39 26.50
C ASP A 143 -2.02 34.87 26.67
N ALA A 144 -1.07 34.37 27.47
CA ALA A 144 -0.87 32.95 27.83
C ALA A 144 -2.11 32.26 28.46
N LYS A 145 -3.15 33.01 28.85
CA LYS A 145 -4.38 32.46 29.45
C LYS A 145 -5.32 31.82 28.42
N SER A 146 -5.30 32.25 27.16
CA SER A 146 -6.26 31.79 26.14
C SER A 146 -5.93 30.40 25.60
N SER A 147 -4.66 30.10 25.33
CA SER A 147 -4.20 28.79 24.87
C SER A 147 -4.45 27.70 25.92
N VAL A 148 -4.12 27.95 27.20
CA VAL A 148 -4.30 26.97 28.29
C VAL A 148 -5.74 26.52 28.45
N VAL A 149 -6.71 27.41 28.27
CA VAL A 149 -8.15 27.07 28.32
C VAL A 149 -8.55 26.20 27.12
N GLY A 150 -8.08 26.53 25.92
CA GLY A 150 -8.30 25.71 24.72
C GLY A 150 -7.75 24.29 24.87
N PHE A 151 -6.53 24.14 25.41
CA PHE A 151 -5.95 22.83 25.72
C PHE A 151 -6.76 22.05 26.76
N LYS A 152 -7.26 22.72 27.81
CA LYS A 152 -8.14 22.08 28.83
C LYS A 152 -9.44 21.55 28.22
N HIS A 153 -10.12 22.35 27.39
CA HIS A 153 -11.33 21.91 26.71
C HIS A 153 -11.06 20.76 25.76
N THR A 154 -9.90 20.77 25.09
CA THR A 154 -9.48 19.68 24.21
C THR A 154 -9.29 18.37 24.96
N ILE A 155 -8.59 18.40 26.10
CA ILE A 155 -8.40 17.22 26.95
C ILE A 155 -9.75 16.72 27.49
N ALA A 156 -10.64 17.62 27.91
CA ALA A 156 -11.98 17.25 28.37
C ALA A 156 -12.79 16.55 27.26
N HIS A 157 -12.81 17.12 26.05
CA HIS A 157 -13.47 16.55 24.88
C HIS A 157 -12.98 15.14 24.56
N LEU A 158 -11.66 14.93 24.55
CA LEU A 158 -11.06 13.61 24.34
C LEU A 158 -11.37 12.62 25.47
N LYS A 159 -11.38 13.08 26.74
CA LYS A 159 -11.74 12.24 27.90
C LYS A 159 -13.20 11.79 27.87
N GLU A 160 -14.08 12.55 27.22
CA GLU A 160 -15.48 12.17 26.99
C GLU A 160 -15.65 11.12 25.87
N GLY A 161 -14.54 10.61 25.30
CA GLY A 161 -14.59 9.62 24.22
C GLY A 161 -14.82 10.22 22.83
N LYS A 162 -14.71 11.55 22.69
CA LYS A 162 -15.01 12.27 21.45
C LYS A 162 -13.74 12.51 20.63
N PRO A 163 -13.81 12.56 19.30
CA PRO A 163 -12.63 12.65 18.45
C PRO A 163 -12.26 14.11 18.17
N LEU A 164 -10.98 14.33 17.88
CA LEU A 164 -10.42 15.66 17.64
C LEU A 164 -9.54 15.69 16.39
N GLY A 165 -9.68 16.71 15.55
CA GLY A 165 -8.76 16.98 14.46
C GLY A 165 -7.66 17.96 14.81
N LEU A 166 -6.44 17.67 14.36
CA LEU A 166 -5.25 18.47 14.58
C LEU A 166 -4.48 18.71 13.26
N PHE A 167 -4.20 19.97 12.97
CA PHE A 167 -3.22 20.40 11.96
C PHE A 167 -1.98 20.90 12.71
N PRO A 168 -0.99 20.03 12.99
CA PRO A 168 0.05 20.29 13.98
C PRO A 168 1.03 21.38 13.54
N ALA A 169 1.13 21.69 12.26
CA ALA A 169 1.96 22.78 11.75
C ALA A 169 1.41 24.18 12.09
N GLY A 170 0.13 24.31 12.45
CA GLY A 170 -0.52 25.60 12.74
C GLY A 170 -0.70 26.54 11.54
N GLU A 171 -0.06 26.25 10.42
CA GLU A 171 -0.08 27.01 9.18
C GLU A 171 0.01 26.12 7.95
N VAL A 172 -0.13 26.73 6.76
CA VAL A 172 -0.23 26.02 5.50
C VAL A 172 1.11 25.51 4.96
N SER A 173 1.09 24.36 4.29
CA SER A 173 2.29 23.74 3.72
C SER A 173 2.97 24.65 2.70
N VAL A 174 4.30 24.61 2.68
CA VAL A 174 5.15 25.37 1.76
C VAL A 174 6.00 24.42 0.91
N THR A 175 6.65 24.97 -0.13
CA THR A 175 7.52 24.18 -1.00
C THR A 175 8.88 23.98 -0.34
N LYS A 176 9.35 22.74 -0.25
CA LYS A 176 10.76 22.39 0.00
C LYS A 176 11.35 21.78 -1.26
N GLU A 177 12.52 22.28 -1.66
CA GLU A 177 13.47 21.75 -2.68
C GLU A 177 12.93 20.64 -3.60
N GLY A 178 11.99 21.01 -4.48
CA GLY A 178 11.88 20.36 -5.78
C GLY A 178 10.70 19.43 -6.07
N GLN A 179 9.86 18.98 -5.11
CA GLN A 179 8.67 18.18 -5.52
C GLN A 179 7.50 18.01 -4.53
N LEU A 180 7.71 17.92 -3.21
CA LEU A 180 6.62 17.71 -2.23
C LEU A 180 6.29 19.00 -1.47
N MET A 181 5.00 19.28 -1.32
CA MET A 181 4.50 20.35 -0.44
C MET A 181 4.50 19.78 0.97
N VAL A 182 5.37 20.32 1.81
CA VAL A 182 5.58 19.84 3.18
C VAL A 182 5.30 20.98 4.14
N ASP A 183 4.66 20.65 5.25
CA ASP A 183 4.49 21.58 6.35
C ASP A 183 5.85 22.05 6.87
N LYS A 184 5.83 23.22 7.50
CA LYS A 184 6.89 23.63 8.43
C LYS A 184 7.01 22.63 9.60
N PRO A 185 8.05 22.73 10.45
CA PRO A 185 8.13 21.95 11.68
C PRO A 185 6.80 21.99 12.45
N TRP A 186 6.39 20.84 12.98
CA TRP A 186 5.14 20.73 13.71
C TRP A 186 5.29 21.35 15.11
N GLU A 187 4.25 22.02 15.59
CA GLU A 187 4.27 22.78 16.83
C GLU A 187 4.44 21.89 18.05
N GLU A 188 5.43 22.21 18.89
CA GLU A 188 5.78 21.41 20.06
C GLU A 188 4.60 21.26 21.03
N ALA A 189 3.82 22.33 21.22
CA ALA A 189 2.65 22.33 22.10
C ALA A 189 1.55 21.37 21.62
N ALA A 190 1.34 21.29 20.30
CA ALA A 190 0.38 20.37 19.69
C ALA A 190 0.82 18.91 19.88
N MET A 191 2.11 18.64 19.73
CA MET A 191 2.69 17.29 19.89
C MET A 191 2.73 16.84 21.34
N LYS A 192 3.04 17.73 22.28
CA LYS A 192 2.91 17.46 23.72
C LYS A 192 1.49 17.07 24.10
N LEU A 193 0.48 17.74 23.54
CA LEU A 193 -0.91 17.39 23.78
C LEU A 193 -1.23 16.00 23.23
N ALA A 194 -0.92 15.74 21.95
CA ALA A 194 -1.18 14.46 21.30
C ALA A 194 -0.56 13.30 22.09
N LYS A 195 0.71 13.45 22.51
CA LYS A 195 1.43 12.44 23.31
C LYS A 195 0.84 12.23 24.71
N LYS A 196 0.31 13.29 25.33
CA LYS A 196 -0.21 13.27 26.70
C LYS A 196 -1.56 12.58 26.82
N VAL A 197 -2.43 12.69 25.82
CA VAL A 197 -3.83 12.21 25.93
C VAL A 197 -3.96 10.70 25.77
N LYS A 198 -2.94 10.02 25.24
CA LYS A 198 -2.88 8.55 25.11
C LYS A 198 -4.13 7.96 24.46
N VAL A 199 -4.50 8.52 23.30
CA VAL A 199 -5.56 8.01 22.43
C VAL A 199 -4.97 7.60 21.08
N PRO A 200 -5.61 6.72 20.30
CA PRO A 200 -5.17 6.41 18.95
C PRO A 200 -5.04 7.67 18.08
N ILE A 201 -4.03 7.69 17.21
CA ILE A 201 -3.79 8.79 16.26
C ILE A 201 -4.02 8.30 14.83
N VAL A 202 -4.87 8.98 14.08
CA VAL A 202 -5.21 8.65 12.70
C VAL A 202 -4.53 9.65 11.76
N PRO A 203 -3.49 9.25 11.01
CA PRO A 203 -2.84 10.13 10.05
C PRO A 203 -3.75 10.35 8.83
N ILE A 204 -3.93 11.60 8.41
CA ILE A 204 -4.67 11.96 7.21
C ILE A 204 -3.79 12.83 6.32
N TYR A 205 -3.58 12.41 5.07
CA TYR A 205 -2.77 13.14 4.12
C TYR A 205 -3.63 13.76 3.02
N PHE A 206 -3.53 15.07 2.86
CA PHE A 206 -4.12 15.85 1.79
C PHE A 206 -3.07 16.06 0.69
N HIS A 207 -3.27 15.43 -0.47
CA HIS A 207 -2.44 15.63 -1.65
C HIS A 207 -3.03 16.74 -2.53
N ALA A 208 -2.66 17.98 -2.20
CA ALA A 208 -3.06 19.15 -2.96
C ALA A 208 -1.99 20.24 -2.95
N LYS A 209 -2.18 21.24 -3.80
CA LYS A 209 -1.30 22.42 -3.87
C LYS A 209 -2.09 23.68 -4.17
N ASN A 210 -1.66 24.80 -3.61
CA ASN A 210 -2.15 26.12 -3.98
C ASN A 210 -1.65 26.55 -5.37
N SER A 211 -2.08 27.73 -5.82
CA SER A 211 -1.64 28.31 -7.09
C SER A 211 -0.15 28.67 -7.09
N LYS A 212 0.48 28.75 -8.27
CA LYS A 212 1.88 29.18 -8.40
C LYS A 212 2.12 30.57 -7.79
N LEU A 213 1.15 31.47 -7.93
CA LEU A 213 1.21 32.83 -7.38
C LEU A 213 1.20 32.83 -5.85
N PHE A 214 0.46 31.92 -5.22
CA PHE A 214 0.51 31.75 -3.78
C PHE A 214 1.92 31.43 -3.30
N TYR A 215 2.59 30.46 -3.93
CA TYR A 215 3.94 30.08 -3.55
C TYR A 215 4.97 31.19 -3.80
N PHE A 216 4.83 31.93 -4.91
CA PHE A 216 5.65 33.10 -5.17
C PHE A 216 5.49 34.19 -4.09
N LEU A 217 4.27 34.47 -3.66
CA LEU A 217 4.03 35.45 -2.59
C LEU A 217 4.48 34.93 -1.22
N ALA A 218 4.33 33.62 -0.97
CA ALA A 218 4.75 32.98 0.26
C ALA A 218 6.28 32.96 0.42
N SER A 219 7.04 32.86 -0.67
CA SER A 219 8.50 32.96 -0.62
C SER A 219 9.00 34.39 -0.37
N ILE A 220 8.14 35.40 -0.55
CA ILE A 220 8.46 36.81 -0.27
C ILE A 220 8.18 37.16 1.19
N SER A 221 7.02 36.78 1.74
CA SER A 221 6.66 37.10 3.12
C SER A 221 5.49 36.26 3.65
N ASP A 222 5.56 35.91 4.93
CA ASP A 222 4.50 35.23 5.71
C ASP A 222 3.19 36.04 5.77
N THR A 223 3.27 37.38 5.76
CA THR A 223 2.08 38.25 5.71
C THR A 223 1.38 38.16 4.35
N LEU A 224 2.15 38.14 3.26
CA LEU A 224 1.60 37.99 1.90
C LEU A 224 1.00 36.59 1.69
N ARG A 225 1.62 35.55 2.25
CA ARG A 225 1.07 34.19 2.31
C ARG A 225 -0.33 34.20 2.92
N THR A 226 -0.44 34.73 4.14
CA THR A 226 -1.70 34.77 4.89
C THR A 226 -2.77 35.61 4.16
N ALA A 227 -2.38 36.73 3.55
CA ALA A 227 -3.28 37.59 2.79
C ALA A 227 -3.81 36.92 1.50
N LYS A 228 -3.05 36.02 0.88
CA LYS A 228 -3.43 35.35 -0.38
C LYS A 228 -4.40 34.19 -0.16
N LEU A 229 -4.35 33.51 0.99
CA LEU A 229 -5.14 32.32 1.30
C LEU A 229 -6.65 32.43 1.00
N PRO A 230 -7.36 33.52 1.35
CA PRO A 230 -8.79 33.62 1.07
C PRO A 230 -9.09 33.49 -0.43
N SER A 231 -8.24 34.07 -1.29
CA SER A 231 -8.42 34.00 -2.73
C SER A 231 -8.10 32.62 -3.32
N GLU A 232 -7.28 31.79 -2.65
CA GLU A 232 -6.95 30.44 -3.09
C GLU A 232 -8.16 29.51 -3.05
N LEU A 233 -9.09 29.72 -2.11
CA LEU A 233 -10.37 29.00 -2.01
C LEU A 233 -11.14 28.99 -3.34
N LEU A 234 -10.98 30.05 -4.13
CA LEU A 234 -11.69 30.24 -5.40
C LEU A 234 -10.94 29.69 -6.62
N THR A 235 -9.73 29.14 -6.43
CA THR A 235 -8.85 28.68 -7.52
C THR A 235 -8.74 27.17 -7.64
N GLN A 236 -9.39 26.41 -6.75
CA GLN A 236 -9.25 24.96 -6.67
C GLN A 236 -10.23 24.17 -7.55
N LYS A 237 -11.17 24.86 -8.22
CA LYS A 237 -12.31 24.31 -8.98
C LYS A 237 -12.02 23.15 -9.94
N GLU A 238 -10.86 23.16 -10.58
CA GLU A 238 -10.52 22.20 -11.64
C GLU A 238 -9.51 21.13 -11.18
N ARG A 239 -9.16 21.11 -9.89
CA ARG A 239 -8.09 20.27 -9.35
C ARG A 239 -8.63 19.35 -8.27
N THR A 240 -8.72 18.05 -8.59
CA THR A 240 -9.08 17.01 -7.61
C THR A 240 -8.07 16.98 -6.47
N ILE A 241 -8.58 16.98 -5.24
CA ILE A 241 -7.81 16.80 -4.00
C ILE A 241 -7.85 15.32 -3.64
N TYR A 242 -6.71 14.65 -3.66
CA TYR A 242 -6.64 13.27 -3.21
C TYR A 242 -6.38 13.24 -1.71
N ILE A 243 -7.13 12.43 -0.98
CA ILE A 243 -7.01 12.30 0.48
C ILE A 243 -6.77 10.84 0.82
N ARG A 244 -5.77 10.58 1.67
CA ARG A 244 -5.49 9.26 2.24
C ARG A 244 -5.72 9.30 3.74
N ILE A 245 -6.33 8.24 4.27
CA ILE A 245 -6.54 8.05 5.71
C ILE A 245 -5.79 6.79 6.11
N GLY A 246 -4.69 6.95 6.83
CA GLY A 246 -3.89 5.81 7.30
C GLY A 246 -4.53 5.11 8.50
N LYS A 247 -4.01 3.94 8.85
CA LYS A 247 -4.51 3.13 9.97
C LYS A 247 -4.27 3.84 11.31
N PRO A 248 -5.15 3.64 12.31
CA PRO A 248 -4.95 4.20 13.65
C PRO A 248 -3.65 3.70 14.29
N ILE A 249 -2.77 4.64 14.63
CA ILE A 249 -1.56 4.41 15.38
C ILE A 249 -1.94 4.18 16.84
N SER A 250 -1.75 2.95 17.31
CA SER A 250 -2.08 2.53 18.67
C SER A 250 -1.22 3.25 19.72
N VAL A 251 -1.72 3.36 20.95
CA VAL A 251 -0.96 3.93 22.07
C VAL A 251 0.32 3.15 22.35
N ALA A 252 0.28 1.81 22.19
CA ALA A 252 1.47 0.98 22.36
C ALA A 252 2.59 1.34 21.37
N MET A 253 2.25 1.59 20.09
CA MET A 253 3.23 2.07 19.10
C MET A 253 3.73 3.47 19.44
N GLN A 254 2.83 4.36 19.88
CA GLN A 254 3.22 5.71 20.31
C GLN A 254 4.21 5.68 21.49
N ASP A 255 4.08 4.71 22.40
CA ASP A 255 4.92 4.55 23.58
C ASP A 255 6.33 4.03 23.26
N GLU A 256 6.57 3.48 22.06
CA GLU A 256 7.92 3.14 21.58
C GLU A 256 8.79 4.40 21.36
N HIS A 257 8.15 5.55 21.12
CA HIS A 257 8.83 6.84 20.91
C HIS A 257 8.80 7.69 22.18
N THR A 258 9.82 7.54 23.02
CA THR A 258 9.85 8.18 24.36
C THR A 258 10.17 9.67 24.31
N ASP A 259 10.99 10.11 23.36
CA ASP A 259 11.32 11.52 23.15
C ASP A 259 10.24 12.24 22.32
N LEU A 260 10.07 13.55 22.52
CA LEU A 260 9.04 14.33 21.82
C LEU A 260 9.42 14.58 20.35
N GLU A 261 10.69 14.80 20.05
CA GLU A 261 11.19 15.01 18.69
C GLU A 261 10.99 13.75 17.86
N ASP A 262 11.44 12.60 18.38
CA ASP A 262 11.24 11.27 17.77
C ASP A 262 9.75 10.97 17.53
N PHE A 263 8.89 11.16 18.55
CA PHE A 263 7.44 11.00 18.40
C PHE A 263 6.84 11.90 17.31
N THR A 264 7.30 13.16 17.24
CA THR A 264 6.84 14.14 16.24
C THR A 264 7.26 13.73 14.84
N GLU A 265 8.51 13.32 14.68
CA GLU A 265 9.06 12.86 13.41
C GLU A 265 8.38 11.57 12.94
N PHE A 266 8.17 10.61 13.84
CA PHE A 266 7.44 9.38 13.56
C PHE A 266 6.03 9.65 13.01
N LEU A 267 5.23 10.46 13.72
CA LEU A 267 3.88 10.81 13.26
C LEU A 267 3.91 11.56 11.93
N ARG A 268 4.87 12.48 11.76
CA ARG A 268 5.05 13.22 10.51
C ARG A 268 5.36 12.28 9.36
N LYS A 269 6.35 11.40 9.50
CA LYS A 269 6.69 10.42 8.46
C LYS A 269 5.51 9.51 8.15
N LYS A 270 4.79 9.01 9.16
CA LYS A 270 3.55 8.23 8.97
C LYS A 270 2.45 8.98 8.21
N THR A 271 2.34 10.29 8.36
CA THR A 271 1.40 11.10 7.56
C THR A 271 1.91 11.29 6.12
N TYR A 272 3.18 11.65 5.92
CA TYR A 272 3.69 12.00 4.59
C TYR A 272 3.91 10.80 3.68
N ILE A 273 4.23 9.62 4.23
CA ILE A 273 4.46 8.41 3.44
C ILE A 273 3.20 7.93 2.71
N LEU A 274 2.01 8.31 3.18
CA LEU A 274 0.73 8.06 2.50
C LEU A 274 0.67 8.70 1.10
N ALA A 275 1.49 9.73 0.85
CA ALA A 275 1.60 10.37 -0.45
C ALA A 275 2.19 9.45 -1.53
N ASN A 276 3.11 8.56 -1.16
CA ASN A 276 3.92 7.81 -2.12
C ASN A 276 3.12 6.71 -2.83
N ALA A 277 2.11 6.17 -2.17
CA ALA A 277 1.18 5.22 -2.78
C ALA A 277 0.27 5.87 -3.84
N LEU A 278 0.05 7.20 -3.80
CA LEU A 278 -0.75 7.93 -4.79
C LEU A 278 0.00 8.19 -6.12
N GLU A 279 1.33 8.05 -6.18
CA GLU A 279 2.10 8.42 -7.36
C GLU A 279 1.87 7.48 -8.57
N GLN A 280 1.36 6.27 -8.35
CA GLN A 280 1.00 5.35 -9.44
C GLN A 280 -0.32 5.70 -10.14
N ASP A 281 -1.31 6.29 -9.44
CA ASP A 281 -2.63 6.55 -10.01
C ASP A 281 -2.62 7.58 -11.14
N LYS A 282 -1.54 8.37 -11.29
CA LYS A 282 -1.36 9.26 -12.45
C LYS A 282 -1.26 8.51 -13.79
N LYS A 283 -0.99 7.20 -13.78
CA LYS A 283 -1.03 6.35 -14.99
C LYS A 283 -2.39 5.67 -15.21
N PHE A 284 -3.26 5.61 -14.20
CA PHE A 284 -4.56 4.94 -14.24
C PHE A 284 -5.76 5.88 -14.32
N LEU A 285 -5.54 7.21 -14.35
CA LEU A 285 -6.58 8.12 -14.82
C LEU A 285 -7.01 7.70 -16.23
N PRO A 286 -8.32 7.57 -16.52
CA PRO A 286 -8.80 7.31 -17.86
C PRO A 286 -8.54 8.58 -18.68
N LEU A 287 -7.36 8.66 -19.29
CA LEU A 287 -7.11 9.52 -20.45
C LEU A 287 -7.96 8.96 -21.60
N THR A 288 -9.26 9.22 -21.54
CA THR A 288 -10.10 9.17 -22.72
C THR A 288 -9.52 10.19 -23.69
N ASN A 289 -8.96 9.65 -24.77
CA ASN A 289 -8.35 10.36 -25.89
C ASN A 289 -6.99 11.00 -25.56
N VAL A 290 -5.90 10.29 -25.87
CA VAL A 290 -4.84 10.76 -26.77
C VAL A 290 -3.79 9.64 -26.94
N LEU A 291 -3.61 9.24 -28.20
CA LEU A 291 -2.51 8.44 -28.78
C LEU A 291 -2.47 6.92 -28.51
N LYS A 292 -3.06 6.21 -29.48
CA LYS A 292 -2.63 4.87 -29.92
C LYS A 292 -1.13 4.87 -30.26
N SER A 293 -0.26 4.50 -29.31
CA SER A 293 1.06 3.93 -29.63
C SER A 293 1.74 3.30 -28.42
N SER A 294 1.43 2.04 -28.13
CA SER A 294 2.41 0.97 -27.91
C SER A 294 1.66 -0.31 -27.55
N LYS A 295 1.83 -1.36 -28.36
CA LYS A 295 1.31 -2.71 -28.11
C LYS A 295 1.94 -3.28 -26.82
N SER A 296 1.23 -3.21 -25.70
CA SER A 296 1.43 -4.07 -24.51
C SER A 296 0.25 -3.85 -23.56
N GLY A 297 -0.82 -4.60 -23.79
CA GLY A 297 -2.10 -4.47 -23.10
C GLY A 297 -3.20 -5.04 -24.00
N SER A 298 -3.10 -6.31 -24.36
CA SER A 298 -4.23 -7.01 -24.99
C SER A 298 -5.36 -7.06 -23.97
N ASN A 299 -6.59 -6.75 -24.41
CA ASN A 299 -7.76 -7.04 -23.60
C ASN A 299 -7.71 -8.50 -23.14
N PRO A 300 -7.99 -8.80 -21.85
CA PRO A 300 -7.91 -10.16 -21.34
C PRO A 300 -8.75 -11.11 -22.20
N GLN A 301 -8.13 -12.18 -22.70
CA GLN A 301 -8.86 -13.20 -23.44
C GLN A 301 -9.85 -13.90 -22.50
N GLN A 302 -10.94 -14.41 -23.07
CA GLN A 302 -11.87 -15.24 -22.32
C GLN A 302 -11.14 -16.50 -21.85
N ILE A 303 -11.26 -16.80 -20.56
CA ILE A 303 -10.63 -17.97 -19.94
C ILE A 303 -11.25 -19.24 -20.53
N GLU A 304 -10.43 -20.26 -20.77
CA GLU A 304 -10.89 -21.54 -21.30
C GLU A 304 -11.98 -22.16 -20.43
N ALA A 305 -12.83 -22.98 -21.05
CA ALA A 305 -13.83 -23.75 -20.33
C ALA A 305 -13.14 -24.82 -19.45
N PRO A 306 -13.70 -25.16 -18.27
CA PRO A 306 -13.18 -26.22 -17.43
C PRO A 306 -13.15 -27.55 -18.18
N ILE A 307 -12.11 -28.34 -17.93
CA ILE A 307 -12.00 -29.68 -18.48
C ILE A 307 -13.05 -30.59 -17.82
N LYS A 308 -13.59 -31.55 -18.59
CA LYS A 308 -14.56 -32.53 -18.07
C LYS A 308 -13.95 -33.30 -16.91
N GLN A 309 -14.70 -33.36 -15.80
CA GLN A 309 -14.25 -33.96 -14.55
C GLN A 309 -13.79 -35.42 -14.73
N ASP A 310 -14.55 -36.24 -15.48
CA ASP A 310 -14.19 -37.64 -15.74
C ASP A 310 -12.80 -37.81 -16.38
N LEU A 311 -12.35 -36.86 -17.21
CA LEU A 311 -11.02 -36.93 -17.84
C LEU A 311 -9.91 -36.68 -16.81
N ILE A 312 -10.13 -35.74 -15.89
CA ILE A 312 -9.21 -35.44 -14.80
C ILE A 312 -9.13 -36.63 -13.85
N GLU A 313 -10.27 -37.19 -13.44
CA GLU A 313 -10.30 -38.34 -12.52
C GLU A 313 -9.63 -39.57 -13.13
N ASN A 314 -9.84 -39.85 -14.41
CA ASN A 314 -9.14 -40.92 -15.11
C ASN A 314 -7.61 -40.73 -15.11
N GLU A 315 -7.12 -39.50 -15.30
CA GLU A 315 -5.69 -39.22 -15.22
C GLU A 315 -5.16 -39.39 -13.79
N VAL A 316 -5.89 -38.92 -12.76
CA VAL A 316 -5.54 -39.13 -11.34
C VAL A 316 -5.44 -40.62 -11.01
N ASP A 317 -6.39 -41.43 -11.46
CA ASP A 317 -6.37 -42.88 -11.25
C ASP A 317 -5.17 -43.54 -11.95
N ASN A 318 -4.85 -43.11 -13.17
CA ASN A 318 -3.73 -43.62 -13.94
C ASN A 318 -2.39 -43.30 -13.28
N ILE A 319 -2.17 -42.05 -12.87
CA ILE A 319 -0.92 -41.66 -12.21
C ILE A 319 -0.79 -42.27 -10.80
N THR A 320 -1.91 -42.55 -10.13
CA THR A 320 -1.92 -43.29 -8.86
C THR A 320 -1.44 -44.73 -9.07
N LYS A 321 -1.91 -45.41 -10.11
CA LYS A 321 -1.46 -46.77 -10.48
C LYS A 321 0.00 -46.82 -10.91
N LYS A 322 0.49 -45.75 -11.52
CA LYS A 322 1.90 -45.59 -11.94
C LYS A 322 2.82 -45.06 -10.82
N ASP A 323 2.33 -44.97 -9.59
CA ASP A 323 3.11 -44.60 -8.41
C ASP A 323 3.72 -43.18 -8.44
N TYR A 324 3.04 -42.23 -9.10
CA TYR A 324 3.43 -40.82 -9.09
C TYR A 324 2.93 -40.04 -7.85
N ARG A 325 2.22 -40.71 -6.94
CA ARG A 325 1.73 -40.09 -5.71
C ARG A 325 2.87 -39.97 -4.71
N LEU A 326 3.14 -38.76 -4.26
CA LEU A 326 4.18 -38.50 -3.26
C LEU A 326 3.68 -38.74 -1.84
N LEU A 327 2.45 -38.30 -1.54
CA LEU A 327 1.85 -38.47 -0.22
C LEU A 327 0.32 -38.36 -0.27
N LYS A 328 -0.32 -38.88 0.79
CA LYS A 328 -1.76 -38.77 1.04
C LYS A 328 -2.00 -38.29 2.47
N ASN A 329 -2.90 -37.33 2.63
CA ASN A 329 -3.33 -36.83 3.93
C ASN A 329 -4.84 -36.58 3.91
N ASN A 330 -5.59 -37.46 4.57
CA ASN A 330 -7.07 -37.48 4.53
C ASN A 330 -7.59 -37.53 3.09
N ASN A 331 -8.38 -36.53 2.69
CA ASN A 331 -8.92 -36.36 1.35
C ASN A 331 -7.91 -35.74 0.36
N TYR A 332 -6.76 -35.25 0.82
CA TYR A 332 -5.76 -34.65 -0.05
C TYR A 332 -4.72 -35.65 -0.52
N GLU A 333 -4.38 -35.58 -1.80
CA GLU A 333 -3.30 -36.35 -2.41
C GLU A 333 -2.36 -35.41 -3.17
N VAL A 334 -1.05 -35.61 -3.02
CA VAL A 334 -0.03 -34.81 -3.72
C VAL A 334 0.66 -35.70 -4.73
N PHE A 335 0.72 -35.23 -5.97
CA PHE A 335 1.33 -35.95 -7.09
C PHE A 335 2.47 -35.14 -7.68
N LEU A 336 3.48 -35.83 -8.21
CA LEU A 336 4.50 -35.26 -9.08
C LEU A 336 4.54 -36.10 -10.36
N ALA A 337 4.05 -35.56 -11.47
CA ALA A 337 3.94 -36.30 -12.72
C ALA A 337 4.48 -35.49 -13.92
N PRO A 338 5.05 -36.15 -14.94
CA PRO A 338 5.46 -35.50 -16.18
C PRO A 338 4.24 -35.20 -17.06
N TYR A 339 4.33 -34.18 -17.91
CA TYR A 339 3.24 -33.73 -18.78
C TYR A 339 2.54 -34.85 -19.57
N GLN A 340 3.29 -35.82 -20.08
CA GLN A 340 2.79 -36.92 -20.93
C GLN A 340 1.74 -37.78 -20.23
N GLU A 341 1.77 -37.84 -18.90
CA GLU A 341 0.87 -38.64 -18.08
C GLU A 341 -0.40 -37.88 -17.66
N ILE A 342 -0.38 -36.55 -17.75
CA ILE A 342 -1.41 -35.65 -17.21
C ILE A 342 -1.84 -34.52 -18.18
N PRO A 343 -2.07 -34.78 -19.48
CA PRO A 343 -2.33 -33.72 -20.46
C PRO A 343 -3.64 -32.94 -20.20
N ASN A 344 -4.68 -33.56 -19.65
CA ASN A 344 -5.94 -32.89 -19.32
C ASN A 344 -5.85 -32.11 -18.01
N ILE A 345 -5.23 -32.70 -16.99
CA ILE A 345 -4.86 -32.03 -15.73
C ILE A 345 -3.99 -30.80 -16.03
N MET A 346 -3.06 -30.87 -16.98
CA MET A 346 -2.20 -29.72 -17.32
C MET A 346 -2.98 -28.58 -17.97
N LYS A 347 -3.94 -28.86 -18.85
CA LYS A 347 -4.84 -27.82 -19.37
C LYS A 347 -5.63 -27.16 -18.24
N GLU A 348 -6.13 -27.96 -17.31
CA GLU A 348 -6.85 -27.45 -16.15
C GLU A 348 -5.95 -26.64 -15.22
N ILE A 349 -4.70 -27.05 -14.99
CA ILE A 349 -3.69 -26.28 -14.26
C ILE A 349 -3.45 -24.93 -14.94
N GLY A 350 -3.26 -24.89 -16.26
CA GLY A 350 -3.07 -23.63 -16.99
C GLY A 350 -4.26 -22.68 -16.87
N ARG A 351 -5.48 -23.22 -16.94
CA ARG A 351 -6.72 -22.47 -16.74
C ARG A 351 -6.80 -21.88 -15.32
N LEU A 352 -6.51 -22.71 -14.30
CA LEU A 352 -6.57 -22.30 -12.89
C LEU A 352 -5.45 -21.32 -12.51
N ARG A 353 -4.25 -21.48 -13.08
CA ARG A 353 -3.15 -20.51 -12.98
C ARG A 353 -3.62 -19.13 -13.43
N GLU A 354 -4.12 -19.03 -14.65
CA GLU A 354 -4.54 -17.74 -15.22
C GLU A 354 -5.68 -17.10 -14.42
N ILE A 355 -6.67 -17.88 -13.94
CA ILE A 355 -7.72 -17.38 -13.04
C ILE A 355 -7.08 -16.78 -11.78
N THR A 356 -6.24 -17.56 -11.11
CA THR A 356 -5.66 -17.18 -9.82
C THR A 356 -4.75 -15.96 -9.95
N PHE A 357 -3.93 -15.90 -11.01
CA PHE A 357 -3.00 -14.79 -11.23
C PHE A 357 -3.73 -13.49 -11.60
N ARG A 358 -4.78 -13.55 -12.44
CA ARG A 358 -5.57 -12.35 -12.77
C ARG A 358 -6.25 -11.73 -11.56
N GLU A 359 -6.73 -12.54 -10.60
CA GLU A 359 -7.39 -12.03 -9.39
C GLU A 359 -6.48 -11.14 -8.54
N VAL A 360 -5.17 -11.38 -8.57
CA VAL A 360 -4.16 -10.58 -7.86
C VAL A 360 -3.48 -9.54 -8.75
N GLY A 361 -4.02 -9.30 -9.95
CA GLY A 361 -3.48 -8.34 -10.92
C GLY A 361 -2.16 -8.77 -11.57
N GLU A 362 -1.89 -10.07 -11.61
CA GLU A 362 -0.82 -10.70 -12.35
C GLU A 362 -1.42 -11.42 -13.59
N GLY A 363 -0.72 -12.41 -14.16
CA GLY A 363 -1.25 -13.23 -15.24
C GLY A 363 -0.79 -12.80 -16.62
N THR A 364 -1.01 -13.69 -17.60
CA THR A 364 -0.60 -13.49 -18.99
C THR A 364 -1.63 -12.72 -19.83
N ASN A 365 -2.86 -12.63 -19.33
CA ASN A 365 -4.04 -12.17 -20.07
C ASN A 365 -4.43 -13.07 -21.26
N ALA A 366 -3.86 -14.28 -21.36
CA ALA A 366 -4.24 -15.31 -22.33
C ALA A 366 -5.39 -16.19 -21.79
N SER A 367 -6.00 -17.03 -22.62
CA SER A 367 -7.10 -17.91 -22.19
C SER A 367 -6.68 -18.96 -21.13
N SER A 368 -5.38 -19.28 -21.08
CA SER A 368 -4.75 -20.25 -20.18
C SER A 368 -3.26 -19.90 -20.01
N ASP A 369 -2.67 -20.17 -18.84
CA ASP A 369 -1.25 -19.94 -18.54
C ASP A 369 -0.43 -21.22 -18.72
N LEU A 370 -0.09 -21.51 -19.98
CA LEU A 370 0.79 -22.60 -20.40
C LEU A 370 1.87 -22.10 -21.34
N ASP A 371 3.05 -22.70 -21.25
CA ASP A 371 4.19 -22.39 -22.11
C ASP A 371 4.97 -23.65 -22.56
N LYS A 372 6.05 -23.45 -23.30
CA LYS A 372 6.88 -24.54 -23.85
C LYS A 372 7.58 -25.37 -22.77
N PHE A 373 7.81 -24.81 -21.57
CA PHE A 373 8.51 -25.49 -20.48
C PHE A 373 7.61 -26.56 -19.86
N ASP A 374 6.30 -26.33 -19.82
CA ASP A 374 5.35 -27.30 -19.25
C ASP A 374 5.44 -28.70 -19.88
N LEU A 375 5.91 -28.83 -21.13
CA LEU A 375 5.99 -30.10 -21.88
C LEU A 375 7.06 -31.07 -21.36
N TYR A 376 8.10 -30.56 -20.69
CA TYR A 376 9.23 -31.37 -20.21
C TYR A 376 9.56 -31.13 -18.74
N TYR A 377 8.80 -30.28 -18.06
CA TYR A 377 8.84 -30.16 -16.62
C TYR A 377 7.90 -31.18 -15.99
N HIS A 378 8.22 -31.57 -14.76
CA HIS A 378 7.28 -32.27 -13.90
C HIS A 378 6.32 -31.25 -13.27
N HIS A 379 5.15 -31.71 -12.86
CA HIS A 379 4.14 -30.88 -12.23
C HIS A 379 3.75 -31.48 -10.90
N LEU A 380 4.04 -30.73 -9.84
CA LEU A 380 3.63 -31.05 -8.48
C LEU A 380 2.26 -30.43 -8.25
N PHE A 381 1.23 -31.22 -7.95
CA PHE A 381 -0.09 -30.67 -7.69
C PHE A 381 -0.80 -31.36 -6.53
N LEU A 382 -1.69 -30.60 -5.90
CA LEU A 382 -2.53 -31.03 -4.80
C LEU A 382 -3.94 -31.31 -5.31
N TRP A 383 -4.40 -32.54 -5.12
CA TRP A 383 -5.73 -33.01 -5.48
C TRP A 383 -6.59 -33.16 -4.22
N ASP A 384 -7.79 -32.57 -4.22
CA ASP A 384 -8.82 -32.86 -3.22
C ASP A 384 -9.72 -33.97 -3.76
N ASN A 385 -9.57 -35.17 -3.23
CA ASN A 385 -10.29 -36.35 -3.68
C ASN A 385 -11.76 -36.38 -3.26
N GLU A 386 -12.17 -35.57 -2.28
CA GLU A 386 -13.57 -35.44 -1.90
C GLU A 386 -14.28 -34.43 -2.81
N ALA A 387 -13.67 -33.25 -3.00
CA ALA A 387 -14.21 -32.22 -3.87
C ALA A 387 -13.98 -32.49 -5.38
N LYS A 388 -13.11 -33.44 -5.71
CA LYS A 388 -12.68 -33.81 -7.06
C LYS A 388 -12.11 -32.62 -7.84
N LYS A 389 -11.19 -31.89 -7.21
CA LYS A 389 -10.61 -30.65 -7.76
C LYS A 389 -9.11 -30.53 -7.51
N ILE A 390 -8.44 -29.86 -8.44
CA ILE A 390 -7.06 -29.40 -8.27
C ILE A 390 -7.07 -28.16 -7.38
N VAL A 391 -6.36 -28.23 -6.26
CA VAL A 391 -6.32 -27.16 -5.26
C VAL A 391 -5.20 -26.16 -5.53
N GLY A 392 -4.07 -26.63 -6.03
CA GLY A 392 -2.90 -25.81 -6.31
C GLY A 392 -1.79 -26.65 -6.91
N ALA A 393 -0.80 -26.00 -7.50
CA ALA A 393 0.30 -26.69 -8.15
C ALA A 393 1.58 -25.85 -8.21
N TYR A 394 2.69 -26.52 -8.50
CA TYR A 394 4.00 -26.00 -8.83
C TYR A 394 4.48 -26.69 -10.11
N ARG A 395 5.13 -25.92 -10.99
CA ARG A 395 5.97 -26.47 -12.05
C ARG A 395 7.34 -26.79 -11.47
N MET A 396 7.87 -27.98 -11.76
CA MET A 396 9.11 -28.54 -11.18
C MET A 396 10.07 -29.00 -12.29
N GLY A 397 11.14 -28.24 -12.52
CA GLY A 397 12.16 -28.51 -13.52
C GLY A 397 13.36 -29.20 -12.89
N LEU A 398 13.61 -30.45 -13.24
CA LEU A 398 14.75 -31.21 -12.73
C LEU A 398 16.00 -30.85 -13.53
N GLY A 399 16.89 -30.04 -12.95
CA GLY A 399 18.08 -29.53 -13.62
C GLY A 399 19.00 -30.62 -14.16
N ALA A 400 19.06 -31.77 -13.47
CA ALA A 400 19.87 -32.91 -13.90
C ALA A 400 19.37 -33.53 -15.22
N GLU A 401 18.08 -33.35 -15.54
CA GLU A 401 17.46 -33.81 -16.79
C GLU A 401 17.42 -32.73 -17.87
N ILE A 402 17.16 -31.48 -17.45
CA ILE A 402 16.96 -30.34 -18.35
C ILE A 402 18.30 -29.87 -18.92
N PHE A 403 19.30 -29.65 -18.05
CA PHE A 403 20.55 -29.00 -18.45
C PHE A 403 21.31 -29.79 -19.53
N PRO A 404 21.43 -31.12 -19.48
CA PRO A 404 22.12 -31.88 -20.54
C PRO A 404 21.41 -31.83 -21.90
N LYS A 405 20.08 -31.67 -21.93
CA LYS A 405 19.26 -31.71 -23.16
C LYS A 405 19.10 -30.34 -23.82
N TYR A 406 18.92 -29.30 -23.00
CA TYR A 406 18.52 -27.97 -23.47
C TYR A 406 19.51 -26.86 -23.05
N GLY A 407 20.54 -27.19 -22.27
CA GLY A 407 21.45 -26.20 -21.68
C GLY A 407 20.72 -25.24 -20.75
N ILE A 408 21.29 -24.04 -20.57
CA ILE A 408 20.70 -23.01 -19.72
C ILE A 408 19.37 -22.45 -20.26
N GLU A 409 19.13 -22.55 -21.58
CA GLU A 409 17.89 -22.08 -22.22
C GLU A 409 16.68 -22.99 -21.93
N GLY A 410 16.92 -24.18 -21.35
CA GLY A 410 15.86 -25.07 -20.87
C GLY A 410 15.21 -24.64 -19.54
N PHE A 411 15.80 -23.65 -18.87
CA PHE A 411 15.29 -23.11 -17.61
C PHE A 411 14.37 -21.92 -17.87
N TYR A 412 13.16 -21.91 -17.32
CA TYR A 412 12.24 -20.80 -17.57
C TYR A 412 12.77 -19.50 -16.97
N THR A 413 13.50 -19.57 -15.84
CA THR A 413 14.09 -18.37 -15.25
C THR A 413 15.13 -17.73 -16.17
N HIS A 414 15.67 -18.47 -17.14
CA HIS A 414 16.52 -17.89 -18.19
C HIS A 414 15.77 -16.85 -19.02
N ASP A 415 14.44 -16.95 -19.20
CA ASP A 415 13.66 -15.94 -19.93
C ASP A 415 13.60 -14.59 -19.19
N LEU A 416 13.86 -14.59 -17.88
CA LEU A 416 13.83 -13.40 -17.00
C LEU A 416 15.24 -12.93 -16.60
N PHE A 417 16.19 -13.85 -16.48
CA PHE A 417 17.54 -13.59 -15.97
C PHE A 417 18.61 -14.20 -16.87
N ARG A 418 19.72 -13.49 -17.02
CA ARG A 418 20.94 -14.03 -17.62
C ARG A 418 21.79 -14.64 -16.51
N PHE A 419 22.18 -15.89 -16.70
CA PHE A 419 23.08 -16.64 -15.82
C PHE A 419 24.44 -16.77 -16.49
N GLU A 420 25.50 -16.42 -15.77
CA GLU A 420 26.87 -16.62 -16.25
C GLU A 420 27.30 -18.10 -16.12
N PRO A 421 28.26 -18.57 -16.96
CA PRO A 421 28.68 -19.98 -17.01
C PRO A 421 29.11 -20.58 -15.67
N GLU A 422 29.62 -19.77 -14.75
CA GLU A 422 30.03 -20.17 -13.40
C GLU A 422 28.89 -20.79 -12.60
N LEU A 423 27.63 -20.45 -12.91
CA LEU A 423 26.46 -21.04 -12.26
C LEU A 423 25.92 -22.29 -12.95
N TYR A 424 26.46 -22.71 -14.09
CA TYR A 424 25.89 -23.82 -14.86
C TYR A 424 25.90 -25.16 -14.10
N ASP A 425 26.96 -25.43 -13.34
CA ASP A 425 27.02 -26.61 -12.46
C ASP A 425 25.93 -26.56 -11.38
N MET A 426 25.74 -25.39 -10.75
CA MET A 426 24.66 -25.18 -9.78
C MET A 426 23.28 -25.40 -10.43
N MET A 427 23.05 -24.84 -11.62
CA MET A 427 21.78 -24.98 -12.35
C MET A 427 21.49 -26.45 -12.72
N SER A 428 22.52 -27.23 -13.08
CA SER A 428 22.37 -28.67 -13.32
C SER A 428 21.98 -29.47 -12.06
N LYS A 429 22.25 -28.94 -10.87
CA LYS A 429 21.89 -29.52 -9.56
C LYS A 429 20.70 -28.82 -8.92
N THR A 430 19.92 -28.07 -9.70
CA THR A 430 18.81 -27.26 -9.22
C THR A 430 17.48 -27.86 -9.62
N ILE A 431 16.53 -27.93 -8.68
CA ILE A 431 15.11 -28.10 -9.02
C ILE A 431 14.53 -26.69 -9.20
N GLU A 432 14.22 -26.33 -10.45
CA GLU A 432 13.59 -25.06 -10.77
C GLU A 432 12.09 -25.13 -10.47
N MET A 433 11.62 -24.24 -9.60
CA MET A 433 10.22 -24.12 -9.21
C MET A 433 9.60 -22.88 -9.85
N GLY A 434 8.39 -23.01 -10.39
CA GLY A 434 7.68 -21.87 -10.96
C GLY A 434 6.17 -22.03 -10.95
N ARG A 435 5.48 -20.94 -11.32
CA ARG A 435 4.02 -20.91 -11.52
C ARG A 435 3.21 -21.48 -10.34
N ALA A 436 3.68 -21.19 -9.13
CA ALA A 436 3.06 -21.64 -7.90
C ALA A 436 1.71 -20.94 -7.67
N PHE A 437 0.65 -21.71 -7.48
CA PHE A 437 -0.67 -21.14 -7.16
C PHE A 437 -1.48 -22.06 -6.26
N ILE A 438 -2.45 -21.47 -5.56
CA ILE A 438 -3.53 -22.15 -4.85
C ILE A 438 -4.81 -21.41 -5.20
N ILE A 439 -5.86 -22.13 -5.59
CA ILE A 439 -7.14 -21.52 -5.96
C ILE A 439 -7.75 -20.79 -4.75
N SER A 440 -8.46 -19.69 -5.01
CA SER A 440 -8.87 -18.70 -4.00
C SER A 440 -9.70 -19.27 -2.85
N GLU A 441 -10.51 -20.29 -3.15
CA GLU A 441 -11.33 -21.05 -2.19
C GLU A 441 -10.50 -21.78 -1.11
N TYR A 442 -9.22 -22.03 -1.38
CA TYR A 442 -8.30 -22.78 -0.54
C TYR A 442 -7.15 -21.93 0.02
N GLN A 443 -6.94 -20.69 -0.46
CA GLN A 443 -5.83 -19.84 -0.03
C GLN A 443 -5.84 -19.48 1.46
N GLN A 444 -7.03 -19.35 2.06
CA GLN A 444 -7.17 -19.06 3.50
C GLN A 444 -7.03 -20.32 4.38
N LYS A 445 -6.95 -21.51 3.78
CA LYS A 445 -6.77 -22.77 4.51
C LYS A 445 -5.26 -23.01 4.69
N PRO A 446 -4.79 -23.41 5.88
CA PRO A 446 -3.36 -23.65 6.10
C PRO A 446 -2.84 -24.93 5.41
N MET A 447 -3.71 -25.94 5.27
CA MET A 447 -3.33 -27.27 4.76
C MET A 447 -2.81 -27.29 3.31
N PRO A 448 -3.44 -26.62 2.34
CA PRO A 448 -2.99 -26.65 0.94
C PRO A 448 -1.53 -26.26 0.74
N LEU A 449 -1.12 -25.10 1.26
CA LEU A 449 0.27 -24.64 1.15
C LEU A 449 1.22 -25.57 1.90
N PHE A 450 0.81 -26.07 3.07
CA PHE A 450 1.61 -27.03 3.84
C PHE A 450 1.86 -28.32 3.06
N LEU A 451 0.83 -28.92 2.46
CA LEU A 451 0.94 -30.17 1.70
C LEU A 451 1.74 -30.01 0.40
N LEU A 452 1.60 -28.89 -0.30
CA LEU A 452 2.44 -28.59 -1.47
C LEU A 452 3.92 -28.51 -1.07
N TRP A 453 4.25 -27.83 0.03
CA TRP A 453 5.61 -27.78 0.55
C TRP A 453 6.14 -29.14 0.99
N LYS A 454 5.26 -29.97 1.57
CA LYS A 454 5.58 -31.36 1.88
C LYS A 454 5.93 -32.12 0.60
N GLY A 455 5.15 -31.93 -0.47
CA GLY A 455 5.43 -32.47 -1.80
C GLY A 455 6.78 -32.03 -2.38
N ILE A 456 7.15 -30.76 -2.21
CA ILE A 456 8.48 -30.25 -2.60
C ILE A 456 9.57 -31.01 -1.84
N ALA A 457 9.44 -31.18 -0.53
CA ALA A 457 10.40 -31.94 0.27
C ALA A 457 10.45 -33.45 -0.11
N HIS A 458 9.31 -34.08 -0.41
CA HIS A 458 9.28 -35.44 -0.95
C HIS A 458 10.02 -35.55 -2.29
N THR A 459 9.93 -34.49 -3.11
CA THR A 459 10.65 -34.41 -4.39
C THR A 459 12.16 -34.34 -4.14
N THR A 460 12.64 -33.49 -3.22
CA THR A 460 14.09 -33.41 -2.94
C THR A 460 14.67 -34.72 -2.41
N LEU A 461 13.92 -35.51 -1.65
CA LEU A 461 14.36 -36.83 -1.17
C LEU A 461 14.41 -37.89 -2.28
N ARG A 462 13.50 -37.80 -3.26
CA ARG A 462 13.42 -38.74 -4.41
C ARG A 462 14.44 -38.42 -5.50
N TYR A 463 14.88 -37.17 -5.59
CA TYR A 463 15.86 -36.69 -6.57
C TYR A 463 17.10 -36.09 -5.85
N PRO A 464 17.88 -36.93 -5.11
CA PRO A 464 18.96 -36.49 -4.23
C PRO A 464 20.17 -35.89 -4.95
N GLU A 465 20.26 -36.03 -6.28
CA GLU A 465 21.28 -35.40 -7.12
C GLU A 465 21.15 -33.87 -7.16
N HIS A 466 19.99 -33.33 -6.79
CA HIS A 466 19.77 -31.90 -6.69
C HIS A 466 20.13 -31.37 -5.31
N SER A 467 20.80 -30.22 -5.27
CA SER A 467 21.26 -29.55 -4.05
C SER A 467 20.55 -28.21 -3.79
N TYR A 468 19.80 -27.71 -4.77
CA TYR A 468 19.17 -26.39 -4.72
C TYR A 468 17.71 -26.42 -5.18
N LEU A 469 16.90 -25.57 -4.57
CA LEU A 469 15.61 -25.14 -5.11
C LEU A 469 15.78 -23.70 -5.60
N LEU A 470 15.32 -23.37 -6.81
CA LEU A 470 15.45 -22.03 -7.39
C LEU A 470 14.17 -21.65 -8.11
N GLY A 471 13.75 -20.39 -8.04
CA GLY A 471 12.56 -19.94 -8.74
C GLY A 471 12.33 -18.44 -8.62
N SER A 472 11.42 -17.93 -9.43
CA SER A 472 10.94 -16.56 -9.32
C SER A 472 9.65 -16.49 -8.49
N VAL A 473 9.56 -15.46 -7.65
CA VAL A 473 8.33 -15.09 -6.95
C VAL A 473 7.92 -13.68 -7.35
N SER A 474 6.66 -13.52 -7.74
CA SER A 474 6.16 -12.28 -8.31
C SER A 474 5.63 -11.34 -7.22
N ILE A 475 5.86 -10.04 -7.42
CA ILE A 475 5.21 -8.94 -6.73
C ILE A 475 4.29 -8.28 -7.77
N SER A 476 2.98 -8.35 -7.51
CA SER A 476 1.95 -7.80 -8.39
C SER A 476 2.22 -6.36 -8.82
N ASN A 477 1.81 -6.03 -10.04
CA ASN A 477 1.90 -4.67 -10.54
C ASN A 477 0.89 -3.71 -9.86
N GLN A 478 -0.07 -4.24 -9.09
CA GLN A 478 -1.02 -3.47 -8.28
C GLN A 478 -0.35 -2.68 -7.15
N PHE A 479 0.81 -3.12 -6.67
CA PHE A 479 1.59 -2.37 -5.67
C PHE A 479 2.15 -1.09 -6.26
N SER A 480 2.17 -0.01 -5.47
CA SER A 480 2.88 1.21 -5.82
C SER A 480 4.38 0.98 -6.12
N ASP A 481 4.98 1.80 -6.99
CA ASP A 481 6.42 1.70 -7.30
C ASP A 481 7.27 1.94 -6.04
N PHE A 482 6.74 2.75 -5.13
CA PHE A 482 7.30 2.96 -3.80
C PHE A 482 7.30 1.67 -2.98
N SER A 483 6.14 1.01 -2.83
CA SER A 483 6.06 -0.25 -2.07
C SER A 483 6.85 -1.38 -2.70
N LYS A 484 6.86 -1.50 -4.04
CA LYS A 484 7.76 -2.44 -4.74
C LYS A 484 9.23 -2.15 -4.40
N SER A 485 9.63 -0.88 -4.44
CA SER A 485 10.99 -0.47 -4.07
C SER A 485 11.32 -0.83 -2.63
N LEU A 486 10.39 -0.61 -1.69
CA LEU A 486 10.57 -0.99 -0.28
C LEU A 486 10.73 -2.50 -0.10
N MET A 487 9.88 -3.30 -0.75
CA MET A 487 9.96 -4.76 -0.69
C MET A 487 11.30 -5.26 -1.21
N ILE A 488 11.76 -4.72 -2.34
CA ILE A 488 13.04 -5.06 -2.95
C ILE A 488 14.20 -4.71 -2.02
N GLU A 489 14.25 -3.49 -1.49
CA GLU A 489 15.31 -3.08 -0.58
C GLU A 489 15.28 -3.89 0.72
N PHE A 490 14.10 -4.16 1.27
CA PHE A 490 13.94 -4.98 2.47
C PHE A 490 14.50 -6.38 2.25
N MET A 491 14.16 -6.99 1.13
CA MET A 491 14.67 -8.31 0.74
C MET A 491 16.18 -8.29 0.50
N LYS A 492 16.70 -7.25 -0.17
CA LYS A 492 18.15 -7.10 -0.42
C LYS A 492 18.94 -6.91 0.88
N SER A 493 18.42 -6.16 1.83
CA SER A 493 19.13 -5.84 3.07
C SER A 493 19.21 -7.03 4.03
N ASN A 494 18.24 -7.95 3.97
CA ASN A 494 18.10 -9.03 4.96
C ASN A 494 18.37 -10.44 4.41
N PHE A 495 18.14 -10.68 3.11
CA PHE A 495 18.14 -12.04 2.54
C PHE A 495 19.01 -12.18 1.29
N TYR A 496 19.76 -11.15 0.90
CA TYR A 496 20.59 -11.17 -0.31
C TYR A 496 21.81 -12.07 -0.19
N ASP A 497 22.14 -12.77 -1.27
CA ASP A 497 23.40 -13.49 -1.41
C ASP A 497 24.28 -12.88 -2.51
N PRO A 498 25.29 -12.07 -2.15
CA PRO A 498 26.14 -11.40 -3.13
C PRO A 498 27.01 -12.38 -3.93
N TYR A 499 27.32 -13.56 -3.39
CA TYR A 499 28.23 -14.51 -4.05
C TYR A 499 27.61 -15.17 -5.27
N ILE A 500 26.30 -15.46 -5.22
CA ILE A 500 25.55 -15.97 -6.37
C ILE A 500 25.08 -14.81 -7.25
N ALA A 501 24.61 -13.72 -6.65
CA ALA A 501 24.04 -12.60 -7.38
C ALA A 501 25.02 -11.89 -8.33
N GLN A 502 26.34 -11.96 -8.07
CA GLN A 502 27.33 -11.41 -9.00
C GLN A 502 27.28 -12.07 -10.39
N TYR A 503 26.83 -13.33 -10.48
CA TYR A 503 26.74 -14.14 -11.70
C TYR A 503 25.34 -14.14 -12.34
N VAL A 504 24.42 -13.31 -11.85
CA VAL A 504 23.07 -13.19 -12.38
C VAL A 504 22.77 -11.74 -12.73
N ARG A 505 22.18 -11.52 -13.91
CA ARG A 505 21.75 -10.20 -14.37
C ARG A 505 20.29 -10.24 -14.83
N PRO A 506 19.41 -9.36 -14.33
CA PRO A 506 18.04 -9.30 -14.83
C PRO A 506 18.02 -8.82 -16.28
N LYS A 507 17.15 -9.41 -17.12
CA LYS A 507 16.99 -8.98 -18.52
C LYS A 507 16.27 -7.63 -18.61
N LYS A 508 15.36 -7.35 -17.67
CA LYS A 508 14.65 -6.07 -17.51
C LYS A 508 14.64 -5.66 -16.03
N GLU A 509 15.66 -4.89 -15.64
CA GLU A 509 15.82 -4.44 -14.26
C GLU A 509 14.69 -3.53 -13.77
N PHE A 510 14.20 -3.79 -12.55
CA PHE A 510 13.36 -2.85 -11.83
C PHE A 510 14.22 -1.75 -11.18
N LYS A 511 13.94 -0.49 -11.51
CA LYS A 511 14.67 0.66 -10.96
C LYS A 511 14.05 1.11 -9.65
N VAL A 512 14.71 0.74 -8.54
CA VAL A 512 14.36 1.19 -7.19
C VAL A 512 14.46 2.72 -7.13
N LYS A 513 13.41 3.36 -6.62
CA LYS A 513 13.35 4.81 -6.41
C LYS A 513 12.91 5.08 -4.97
N LEU A 514 13.89 5.19 -4.09
CA LEU A 514 13.68 5.56 -2.69
C LEU A 514 14.66 6.66 -2.33
N LYS A 515 14.22 7.60 -1.49
CA LYS A 515 15.12 8.55 -0.84
C LYS A 515 15.76 7.88 0.36
N ASP A 516 16.99 8.24 0.68
CA ASP A 516 17.71 7.67 1.83
C ASP A 516 16.93 7.88 3.15
N GLU A 517 16.29 9.05 3.33
CA GLU A 517 15.45 9.34 4.50
C GLU A 517 14.25 8.38 4.65
N ASP A 518 13.60 8.01 3.53
CA ASP A 518 12.48 7.07 3.54
C ASP A 518 12.97 5.66 3.86
N LYS A 519 14.15 5.32 3.33
CA LYS A 519 14.83 4.03 3.56
C LYS A 519 15.11 3.84 5.05
N ASP A 520 15.88 4.75 5.64
CA ASP A 520 16.35 4.63 7.03
C ASP A 520 15.18 4.52 8.01
N PHE A 521 14.16 5.39 7.85
CA PHE A 521 12.95 5.32 8.69
C PHE A 521 12.29 3.95 8.66
N ILE A 522 12.11 3.38 7.47
CA ILE A 522 11.37 2.13 7.32
C ILE A 522 12.16 0.95 7.87
N PHE A 523 13.49 0.96 7.72
CA PHE A 523 14.35 -0.07 8.28
C PHE A 523 14.43 0.01 9.80
N ASP A 524 14.48 1.21 10.37
CA ASP A 524 14.50 1.42 11.82
C ASP A 524 13.18 1.01 12.48
N GLU A 525 12.05 1.33 11.85
CA GLU A 525 10.71 0.96 12.35
C GLU A 525 10.48 -0.56 12.31
N THR A 526 10.93 -1.20 11.22
CA THR A 526 10.67 -2.63 11.02
C THR A 526 11.68 -3.51 11.75
N LYS A 527 12.88 -3.01 12.07
CA LYS A 527 13.94 -3.72 12.81
C LYS A 527 14.23 -5.12 12.23
N ALA A 528 14.26 -5.22 10.89
CA ALA A 528 14.39 -6.48 10.15
C ALA A 528 13.28 -7.53 10.39
N ASP A 529 12.17 -7.17 11.03
CA ASP A 529 11.03 -8.06 11.26
C ASP A 529 10.08 -8.06 10.05
N LEU A 530 9.99 -9.21 9.39
CA LEU A 530 9.13 -9.43 8.23
C LEU A 530 7.64 -9.16 8.51
N ASN A 531 7.15 -9.44 9.71
CA ASN A 531 5.75 -9.20 10.09
C ASN A 531 5.49 -7.71 10.33
N LYS A 532 6.45 -6.98 10.91
CA LYS A 532 6.37 -5.52 11.03
C LYS A 532 6.39 -4.87 9.65
N PHE A 533 7.27 -5.34 8.77
CA PHE A 533 7.35 -4.88 7.38
C PHE A 533 6.05 -5.16 6.61
N ASP A 534 5.46 -6.35 6.75
CA ASP A 534 4.17 -6.67 6.15
C ASP A 534 3.04 -5.74 6.60
N LYS A 535 2.98 -5.43 7.90
CA LYS A 535 2.02 -4.46 8.44
C LYS A 535 2.23 -3.05 7.87
N LEU A 536 3.48 -2.65 7.67
CA LEU A 536 3.79 -1.36 7.05
C LEU A 536 3.29 -1.30 5.60
N ILE A 537 3.52 -2.33 4.80
CA ILE A 537 2.99 -2.40 3.43
C ILE A 537 1.46 -2.30 3.43
N ASP A 538 0.81 -3.06 4.32
CA ASP A 538 -0.64 -3.07 4.54
C ASP A 538 -1.21 -1.71 5.02
N GLU A 539 -0.37 -0.83 5.58
CA GLU A 539 -0.73 0.55 5.95
C GLU A 539 -0.60 1.55 4.81
N LEU A 540 0.33 1.30 3.87
CA LEU A 540 0.67 2.22 2.79
C LEU A 540 -0.24 2.03 1.58
N GLU A 541 -0.41 0.79 1.17
CA GLU A 541 -1.15 0.44 -0.03
C GLU A 541 -2.66 0.56 0.20
N PRO A 542 -3.41 1.14 -0.76
CA PRO A 542 -4.87 1.05 -0.72
C PRO A 542 -5.31 -0.39 -1.00
N GLY A 543 -6.38 -0.83 -0.33
CA GLY A 543 -6.83 -2.23 -0.39
C GLY A 543 -6.02 -3.15 0.55
N ASN A 544 -6.47 -4.39 0.73
CA ASN A 544 -5.79 -5.38 1.57
C ASN A 544 -4.52 -5.97 0.88
N LEU A 545 -3.75 -5.12 0.20
CA LEU A 545 -2.50 -5.51 -0.44
C LEU A 545 -1.42 -5.70 0.63
N ARG A 546 -0.89 -6.93 0.69
CA ARG A 546 0.11 -7.35 1.68
C ARG A 546 1.28 -8.03 0.99
N LEU A 547 2.39 -8.18 1.70
CA LEU A 547 3.52 -8.91 1.16
C LEU A 547 3.07 -10.34 0.75
N PRO A 548 3.34 -10.78 -0.49
CA PRO A 548 2.91 -12.07 -1.00
C PRO A 548 3.22 -13.21 -0.04
N VAL A 549 2.22 -14.07 0.22
CA VAL A 549 2.33 -15.18 1.18
C VAL A 549 3.49 -16.12 0.83
N LEU A 550 3.72 -16.34 -0.47
CA LEU A 550 4.83 -17.16 -0.95
C LEU A 550 6.20 -16.59 -0.59
N ILE A 551 6.42 -15.27 -0.70
CA ILE A 551 7.67 -14.63 -0.26
C ILE A 551 7.93 -14.93 1.21
N LYS A 552 6.91 -14.74 2.08
CA LYS A 552 7.04 -15.03 3.51
C LYS A 552 7.35 -16.50 3.78
N LYS A 553 6.70 -17.39 3.02
CA LYS A 553 6.92 -18.83 3.15
C LYS A 553 8.34 -19.20 2.74
N TYR A 554 8.86 -18.73 1.59
CA TYR A 554 10.23 -18.99 1.15
C TYR A 554 11.28 -18.46 2.14
N ILE A 555 11.12 -17.24 2.65
CA ILE A 555 12.05 -16.67 3.64
C ILE A 555 12.10 -17.53 4.91
N LYS A 556 10.94 -18.02 5.40
CA LYS A 556 10.87 -18.95 6.54
C LYS A 556 11.52 -20.32 6.27
N GLN A 557 11.85 -20.62 5.02
CA GLN A 557 12.57 -21.83 4.58
C GLN A 557 14.04 -21.52 4.26
N ASN A 558 14.57 -20.42 4.80
CA ASN A 558 15.94 -19.94 4.60
C ASN A 558 16.29 -19.56 3.16
N ALA A 559 15.30 -19.17 2.35
CA ALA A 559 15.54 -18.69 1.00
C ALA A 559 16.41 -17.43 0.99
N LYS A 560 17.28 -17.36 -0.02
CA LYS A 560 18.13 -16.21 -0.34
C LYS A 560 17.64 -15.55 -1.62
N VAL A 561 17.83 -14.25 -1.70
CA VAL A 561 17.41 -13.39 -2.81
C VAL A 561 18.62 -13.09 -3.68
N ILE A 562 18.43 -13.17 -5.00
CA ILE A 562 19.51 -13.01 -5.99
C ILE A 562 19.31 -11.75 -6.83
N ALA A 563 18.15 -11.59 -7.46
CA ALA A 563 17.93 -10.52 -8.44
C ALA A 563 16.44 -10.20 -8.59
N PHE A 564 16.14 -9.05 -9.22
CA PHE A 564 14.78 -8.61 -9.50
C PHE A 564 14.62 -8.23 -10.96
N ASN A 565 13.56 -8.71 -11.60
CA ASN A 565 13.24 -8.47 -13.00
C ASN A 565 11.78 -8.01 -13.15
N VAL A 566 11.48 -7.14 -14.11
CA VAL A 566 10.11 -6.81 -14.48
C VAL A 566 9.68 -7.71 -15.63
N ASP A 567 8.59 -8.47 -15.47
CA ASP A 567 8.05 -9.32 -16.54
C ASP A 567 6.88 -8.63 -17.28
N PRO A 568 7.10 -8.13 -18.51
CA PRO A 568 6.04 -7.47 -19.29
C PRO A 568 4.95 -8.43 -19.77
N LEU A 569 5.26 -9.73 -19.87
CA LEU A 569 4.34 -10.78 -20.30
C LEU A 569 3.48 -11.28 -19.15
N PHE A 570 3.83 -10.95 -17.91
CA PHE A 570 3.11 -11.29 -16.70
C PHE A 570 2.62 -10.03 -15.97
N ASN A 571 1.88 -9.20 -16.73
CA ASN A 571 1.28 -7.94 -16.31
C ASN A 571 2.23 -6.89 -15.68
N ASN A 572 3.50 -6.85 -16.11
CA ASN A 572 4.54 -5.99 -15.53
C ASN A 572 4.76 -6.22 -14.02
N SER A 573 4.50 -7.43 -13.54
CA SER A 573 4.89 -7.83 -12.19
C SER A 573 6.42 -7.79 -12.02
N VAL A 574 6.87 -7.68 -10.77
CA VAL A 574 8.28 -7.74 -10.43
C VAL A 574 8.61 -9.12 -9.88
N ASP A 575 9.42 -9.88 -10.61
CA ASP A 575 9.90 -11.19 -10.23
C ASP A 575 11.19 -11.08 -9.41
N GLY A 576 11.12 -11.53 -8.16
CA GLY A 576 12.30 -11.77 -7.32
C GLY A 576 12.82 -13.18 -7.53
N LEU A 577 14.04 -13.30 -8.07
CA LEU A 577 14.74 -14.59 -8.14
C LEU A 577 15.25 -14.97 -6.76
N MET A 578 14.84 -16.14 -6.29
CA MET A 578 15.22 -16.70 -5.00
C MET A 578 15.76 -18.11 -5.16
N TYR A 579 16.58 -18.53 -4.20
CA TYR A 579 17.04 -19.90 -4.11
C TYR A 579 17.16 -20.38 -2.65
N ILE A 580 17.09 -21.69 -2.45
CA ILE A 580 17.27 -22.37 -1.18
C ILE A 580 18.30 -23.48 -1.41
N ARG A 581 19.31 -23.59 -0.54
CA ARG A 581 20.11 -24.82 -0.44
C ARG A 581 19.27 -25.86 0.28
N ILE A 582 19.13 -27.05 -0.29
CA ILE A 582 18.30 -28.11 0.30
C ILE A 582 18.81 -28.49 1.70
N SER A 583 20.13 -28.43 1.93
CA SER A 583 20.77 -28.60 3.24
C SER A 583 20.34 -27.58 4.30
N ASP A 584 19.88 -26.39 3.86
CA ASP A 584 19.51 -25.28 4.73
C ASP A 584 18.00 -25.29 5.03
N LEU A 585 17.25 -26.26 4.49
CA LEU A 585 15.83 -26.40 4.81
C LEU A 585 15.66 -26.67 6.31
N PRO A 586 14.72 -25.98 6.99
CA PRO A 586 14.50 -26.20 8.42
C PRO A 586 14.15 -27.65 8.75
N GLU A 587 14.67 -28.17 9.87
CA GLU A 587 14.33 -29.51 10.37
C GLU A 587 12.83 -29.70 10.55
N SER A 588 12.12 -28.66 10.97
CA SER A 588 10.65 -28.67 11.12
C SER A 588 9.90 -28.94 9.81
N THR A 589 10.54 -28.69 8.66
CA THR A 589 9.98 -28.98 7.33
C THR A 589 10.46 -30.36 6.84
N MET A 590 11.72 -30.72 7.07
CA MET A 590 12.29 -31.97 6.54
C MET A 590 12.01 -33.21 7.39
N LYS A 591 12.07 -33.11 8.72
CA LYS A 591 11.98 -34.27 9.63
C LYS A 591 10.69 -35.10 9.44
N PRO A 592 9.48 -34.49 9.42
CA PRO A 592 8.25 -35.26 9.23
C PRO A 592 8.23 -36.00 7.89
N VAL A 593 8.84 -35.40 6.86
CA VAL A 593 8.89 -35.96 5.50
C VAL A 593 9.87 -37.12 5.41
N ILE A 594 11.02 -37.00 6.08
CA ILE A 594 12.02 -38.07 6.16
C ILE A 594 11.43 -39.29 6.87
N GLU A 595 10.75 -39.10 8.00
CA GLU A 595 10.12 -40.18 8.77
C GLU A 595 9.07 -40.92 7.93
N GLU A 596 8.21 -40.20 7.21
CA GLU A 596 7.22 -40.79 6.32
C GLU A 596 7.83 -41.50 5.11
N PHE A 597 8.85 -40.91 4.51
CA PHE A 597 9.56 -41.52 3.38
C PHE A 597 10.30 -42.79 3.79
N GLN A 598 10.90 -42.82 4.98
CA GLN A 598 11.51 -44.03 5.54
C GLN A 598 10.45 -45.13 5.75
N ALA A 599 9.31 -44.80 6.36
CA ALA A 599 8.22 -45.75 6.56
C ALA A 599 7.68 -46.31 5.23
N GLU A 600 7.59 -45.47 4.20
CA GLU A 600 7.20 -45.88 2.85
C GLU A 600 8.21 -46.87 2.24
N LEU A 601 9.51 -46.57 2.33
CA LEU A 601 10.57 -47.46 1.85
C LEU A 601 10.56 -48.81 2.59
N GLU A 602 10.42 -48.80 3.91
CA GLU A 602 10.32 -50.01 4.73
C GLU A 602 9.10 -50.86 4.34
N ALA A 603 7.96 -50.24 4.06
CA ALA A 603 6.75 -50.94 3.61
C ALA A 603 6.94 -51.58 2.23
N ARG A 604 7.59 -50.88 1.30
CA ARG A 604 7.92 -51.42 -0.04
C ARG A 604 8.91 -52.59 0.06
N MET A 605 9.93 -52.46 0.90
CA MET A 605 10.90 -53.55 1.13
C MET A 605 10.22 -54.80 1.69
N LYS A 606 9.33 -54.64 2.68
CA LYS A 606 8.54 -55.76 3.23
C LYS A 606 7.67 -56.42 2.18
N ASN A 607 6.98 -55.65 1.34
CA ASN A 607 6.12 -56.23 0.30
C ASN A 607 6.92 -56.97 -0.79
N ASN A 608 8.12 -56.50 -1.13
CA ASN A 608 9.02 -57.17 -2.07
C ASN A 608 9.72 -58.41 -1.48
N GLU A 609 9.77 -58.58 -0.15
CA GLU A 609 10.29 -59.80 0.50
C GLU A 609 9.25 -60.95 0.56
N TYR A 610 7.98 -60.67 0.22
CA TYR A 610 6.89 -61.66 0.18
C TYR A 610 6.39 -62.00 -1.25
N GLU A 611 7.00 -61.42 -2.30
CA GLU A 611 6.91 -61.84 -3.71
C GLU A 611 8.11 -62.68 -4.10
#